data_AF-A0A2K5ND12-F1
#
_entry.id   AF-A0A2K5ND12-F1
#
_cell.length_a   1.000
_cell.length_b   1.000
_cell.length_c   1.000
_cell.angle_alpha   90.00
_cell.angle_beta   90.00
_cell.angle_gamma   90.00
#
_symmetry.space_group_name_H-M   'P 1'
#
loop_
_entity.id
_entity.type
_entity.pdbx_description
1 polymer ?
#
loop_
_entity_poly.entity_id
_entity_poly.type
_entity_poly.pdbx_seq_one_letter_code
_entity_poly.pdbx_strand_id
1 'polypeptide(L)'
;IATVAELKAVLKDTLEKKGVLGHLKARIRAEVFSALDDDREPRPSLSHENLLINELIREYLEFNKYKYTASVLIADEHLRKEEQKSTNIEDLHVSQAVNR
;
A
#
# COMPACT_ATOMS: atom_id res chain seq x y z
N ILE A 1 -11.29 45.87 7.91
CA ILE A 1 -12.30 44.79 7.80
C ILE A 1 -11.58 43.61 7.16
N ALA A 2 -11.49 42.47 7.84
CA ALA A 2 -10.83 41.29 7.27
C ALA A 2 -11.57 40.85 6.01
N THR A 3 -10.85 40.65 4.92
CA THR A 3 -11.47 40.20 3.67
C THR A 3 -11.79 38.71 3.74
N VAL A 4 -12.80 38.26 2.98
CA VAL A 4 -13.16 36.83 2.90
C VAL A 4 -11.96 35.97 2.47
N ALA A 5 -11.05 36.53 1.68
CA ALA A 5 -9.82 35.87 1.25
C ALA A 5 -8.84 35.64 2.41
N GLU A 6 -8.62 36.66 3.26
CA GLU A 6 -7.77 36.53 4.45
C GLU A 6 -8.34 35.51 5.43
N LEU A 7 -9.67 35.52 5.64
CA LEU A 7 -10.32 34.56 6.52
C LEU A 7 -10.15 33.12 6.02
N LYS A 8 -10.30 32.91 4.70
CA LYS A 8 -10.09 31.61 4.06
C LYS A 8 -8.63 31.15 4.16
N ALA A 9 -7.67 32.06 3.99
CA ALA A 9 -6.26 31.77 4.12
C ALA A 9 -5.91 31.34 5.55
N VAL A 10 -6.34 32.10 6.56
CA VAL A 10 -6.11 31.78 7.98
C VAL A 10 -6.75 30.45 8.37
N LEU A 11 -7.96 30.16 7.89
CA LEU A 11 -8.63 28.89 8.14
C LEU A 11 -7.86 27.71 7.54
N LYS A 12 -7.42 27.84 6.28
CA LYS A 12 -6.59 26.82 5.62
C LYS A 12 -5.29 26.57 6.39
N ASP A 13 -4.58 27.63 6.75
CA ASP A 13 -3.32 27.57 7.51
C ASP A 13 -3.51 26.86 8.85
N THR A 14 -4.63 27.15 9.53
CA THR A 14 -4.98 26.53 10.81
C THR A 14 -5.27 25.03 10.65
N LEU A 15 -5.99 24.64 9.61
CA LEU A 15 -6.30 23.24 9.32
C LEU A 15 -5.06 22.45 8.86
N GLU A 16 -4.11 23.09 8.17
CA GLU A 16 -2.81 22.50 7.83
C GLU A 16 -1.94 22.31 9.07
N LYS A 17 -1.81 23.34 9.93
CA LYS A 17 -1.03 23.26 11.20
C LYS A 17 -1.58 22.23 12.18
N LYS A 18 -2.90 22.06 12.24
CA LYS A 18 -3.55 21.01 13.04
C LYS A 18 -3.47 19.62 12.41
N GLY A 19 -2.91 19.47 11.21
CA GLY A 19 -2.79 18.19 10.49
C GLY A 19 -4.09 17.66 9.88
N VAL A 20 -5.25 18.26 10.20
CA VAL A 20 -6.57 17.83 9.74
C VAL A 20 -6.69 17.89 8.21
N LEU A 21 -6.18 18.95 7.59
CA LEU A 21 -6.23 19.07 6.13
C LEU A 21 -5.34 18.04 5.44
N GLY A 22 -4.19 17.70 6.04
CA GLY A 22 -3.29 16.65 5.55
C GLY A 22 -3.96 15.28 5.61
N HIS A 23 -4.58 14.94 6.74
CA HIS A 23 -5.32 13.69 6.92
C HIS A 23 -6.50 13.58 5.93
N LEU A 24 -7.26 14.66 5.71
CA LEU A 24 -8.36 14.67 4.75
C LEU A 24 -7.86 14.47 3.31
N LYS A 25 -6.77 15.14 2.91
CA LYS A 25 -6.14 14.94 1.60
C LYS A 25 -5.65 13.49 1.43
N ALA A 26 -5.04 12.91 2.45
CA ALA A 26 -4.57 11.53 2.41
C ALA A 26 -5.72 10.53 2.24
N ARG A 27 -6.81 10.72 2.99
CA ARG A 27 -8.03 9.90 2.87
C ARG A 27 -8.66 10.00 1.48
N ILE A 28 -8.78 11.22 0.93
CA ILE A 28 -9.28 11.40 -0.45
C ILE A 28 -8.38 10.66 -1.44
N ARG A 29 -7.06 10.77 -1.30
CA ARG A 29 -6.12 10.04 -2.15
C ARG A 29 -6.29 8.52 -2.05
N ALA A 30 -6.48 7.99 -0.85
CA ALA A 30 -6.73 6.56 -0.64
C ALA A 30 -8.05 6.12 -1.30
N GLU A 31 -9.12 6.89 -1.13
CA GLU A 31 -10.43 6.60 -1.71
C GLU A 31 -10.40 6.67 -3.24
N VAL A 32 -9.75 7.70 -3.80
CA VAL A 32 -9.58 7.83 -5.26
C VAL A 32 -8.73 6.69 -5.80
N PHE A 33 -7.66 6.32 -5.09
CA PHE A 33 -6.84 5.17 -5.49
C PHE A 33 -7.68 3.89 -5.47
N SER A 34 -8.43 3.62 -4.40
CA SER A 34 -9.31 2.47 -4.28
C SER A 34 -10.43 2.43 -5.34
N ALA A 35 -10.98 3.58 -5.73
CA ALA A 35 -12.01 3.65 -6.76
C ALA A 35 -11.46 3.50 -8.18
N LEU A 36 -10.16 3.76 -8.36
CA LEU A 36 -9.42 3.57 -9.62
C LEU A 36 -8.72 2.21 -9.69
N ASP A 37 -8.50 1.54 -8.56
CA ASP A 37 -7.92 0.20 -8.49
C ASP A 37 -8.95 -0.76 -9.13
N ASP A 38 -8.75 -1.03 -10.41
CA ASP A 38 -9.52 -2.04 -11.13
C ASP A 38 -8.96 -3.39 -10.67
N ASP A 39 -9.62 -4.06 -9.70
CA ASP A 39 -9.31 -5.40 -9.17
C ASP A 39 -9.22 -6.52 -10.24
N ARG A 40 -9.22 -6.15 -11.52
CA ARG A 40 -9.30 -7.03 -12.68
C ARG A 40 -7.95 -7.58 -13.12
N GLU A 41 -6.84 -6.94 -12.77
CA GLU A 41 -5.52 -7.49 -13.05
C GLU A 41 -4.96 -8.16 -11.78
N PRO A 42 -4.87 -9.50 -11.75
CA PRO A 42 -4.19 -10.16 -10.64
C PRO A 42 -2.75 -9.65 -10.60
N ARG A 43 -2.33 -9.18 -9.42
CA ARG A 43 -0.96 -8.71 -9.23
C ARG A 43 0.01 -9.83 -9.64
N PRO A 44 1.12 -9.51 -10.33
CA PRO A 44 2.04 -10.53 -10.81
C PRO A 44 2.54 -11.43 -9.68
N SER A 45 2.63 -12.74 -9.96
CA SER A 45 3.22 -13.69 -9.02
C SER A 45 4.65 -13.29 -8.68
N LEU A 46 5.00 -13.29 -7.40
CA LEU A 46 6.33 -12.94 -6.94
C LEU A 46 7.38 -13.97 -7.41
N SER A 47 8.29 -13.55 -8.28
CA SER A 47 9.45 -14.37 -8.67
C SER A 47 10.48 -14.41 -7.54
N HIS A 48 11.39 -15.38 -7.59
CA HIS A 48 12.52 -15.46 -6.66
C HIS A 48 13.40 -14.20 -6.70
N GLU A 49 13.59 -13.62 -7.90
CA GLU A 49 14.34 -12.38 -8.09
C GLU A 49 13.64 -11.19 -7.42
N ASN A 50 12.31 -11.13 -7.48
CA ASN A 50 11.56 -10.08 -6.79
C ASN A 50 11.63 -10.23 -5.27
N LEU A 51 11.66 -11.45 -4.73
CA LEU A 51 11.90 -11.66 -3.30
C LEU A 51 13.28 -11.17 -2.89
N LEU A 52 14.32 -11.47 -3.68
CA LEU A 52 15.67 -10.96 -3.42
C LEU A 52 15.73 -9.43 -3.45
N ILE A 53 15.09 -8.80 -4.44
CA ILE A 53 15.01 -7.33 -4.53
C ILE A 53 14.33 -6.74 -3.29
N ASN A 54 13.22 -7.34 -2.82
CA ASN A 54 12.52 -6.88 -1.62
C ASN A 54 13.42 -6.97 -0.38
N GLU A 55 14.19 -8.04 -0.24
CA GLU A 55 15.15 -8.20 0.86
C GLU A 55 16.27 -7.15 0.82
N LEU A 56 16.82 -6.86 -0.38
CA LEU A 56 17.83 -5.80 -0.55
C LEU A 56 17.27 -4.42 -0.19
N ILE A 57 16.01 -4.13 -0.56
CA ILE A 57 15.33 -2.88 -0.18
C ILE A 57 15.14 -2.83 1.33
N ARG A 58 14.69 -3.92 1.96
CA ARG A 58 14.53 -4.01 3.42
C ARG A 58 15.86 -3.75 4.13
N GLU A 59 16.93 -4.41 3.71
CA GLU A 59 18.27 -4.23 4.27
C GLU A 59 18.77 -2.79 4.12
N TYR A 60 18.56 -2.17 2.95
CA TYR A 60 18.88 -0.77 2.73
C TYR A 60 18.12 0.16 3.71
N LEU A 61 16.82 -0.06 3.90
CA LEU A 61 16.01 0.75 4.81
C LEU A 61 16.45 0.58 6.27
N GLU A 62 16.79 -0.64 6.68
CA GLU A 62 17.32 -0.94 8.02
C GLU A 62 18.70 -0.32 8.25
N PHE A 63 19.60 -0.42 7.27
CA PHE A 63 20.92 0.18 7.30
C PHE A 63 20.84 1.70 7.52
N ASN A 64 19.98 2.37 6.75
CA ASN A 64 19.76 3.82 6.80
C ASN A 64 18.78 4.27 7.90
N LYS A 65 18.36 3.38 8.79
CA LYS A 65 17.50 3.67 9.97
C LYS A 65 16.09 4.17 9.64
N TYR A 66 15.55 3.81 8.47
CA TYR A 66 14.17 4.09 8.08
C TYR A 66 13.18 3.04 8.63
N LYS A 67 13.13 2.92 9.97
CA LYS A 67 12.39 1.84 10.66
C LYS A 67 10.90 1.77 10.31
N TYR A 68 10.25 2.92 10.19
CA TYR A 68 8.81 2.99 9.88
C TYR A 68 8.49 2.54 8.45
N THR A 69 9.36 2.89 7.49
CA THR A 69 9.22 2.44 6.10
C THR A 69 9.46 0.95 5.99
N ALA A 70 10.50 0.43 6.66
CA ALA A 70 10.78 -1.01 6.71
C ALA A 70 9.62 -1.81 7.30
N SER A 71 8.97 -1.33 8.37
CA SER A 71 7.82 -2.04 8.96
C SER A 71 6.60 -2.13 8.04
N VAL A 72 6.35 -1.10 7.23
CA VAL A 72 5.24 -1.12 6.26
C VAL A 72 5.54 -2.12 5.13
N LEU A 73 6.78 -2.13 4.63
CA LEU A 73 7.20 -3.07 3.59
C LEU A 73 7.06 -4.54 4.03
N ILE A 74 7.48 -4.86 5.26
CA ILE A 74 7.39 -6.22 5.81
C ILE A 74 5.92 -6.68 5.92
N ALA A 75 5.03 -5.80 6.40
CA ALA A 75 3.62 -6.13 6.52
C ALA A 75 2.99 -6.49 5.16
N ASP A 76 3.31 -5.72 4.12
CA ASP A 76 2.83 -5.93 2.75
C ASP A 76 3.40 -7.22 2.12
N GLU A 77 4.67 -7.56 2.41
CA GLU A 77 5.25 -8.83 1.94
C GLU A 77 4.58 -10.06 2.57
N HIS A 78 4.23 -10.01 3.86
CA HIS A 78 3.57 -11.11 4.53
C HIS A 78 2.16 -11.37 4.00
N LEU A 79 1.36 -10.32 3.78
CA LEU A 79 0.04 -10.42 3.15
C LEU A 79 0.12 -11.11 1.78
N ARG A 80 1.13 -10.78 0.96
CA ARG A 80 1.32 -11.40 -0.36
C ARG A 80 1.72 -12.88 -0.32
N LYS A 81 2.50 -13.31 0.69
CA LYS A 81 2.86 -14.73 0.86
C LYS A 81 1.62 -15.58 1.22
N GLU A 82 0.66 -15.01 1.93
CA GLU A 82 -0.61 -15.68 2.28
C GLU A 82 -1.56 -15.81 1.07
N GLU A 83 -1.67 -14.76 0.25
CA GLU A 83 -2.46 -14.77 -0.99
C GLU A 83 -1.92 -15.80 -2.00
N GLN A 84 -0.60 -15.85 -2.22
CA GLN A 84 0.01 -16.81 -3.15
C GLN A 84 -0.10 -18.27 -2.66
N LYS A 85 -0.15 -18.51 -1.35
CA LYS A 85 -0.36 -19.85 -0.79
C LYS A 85 -1.80 -20.32 -1.04
N SER A 86 -2.76 -19.40 -0.98
CA SER A 86 -4.18 -19.68 -1.16
C SER A 86 -4.50 -20.04 -2.62
N THR A 87 -3.93 -19.31 -3.60
CA THR A 87 -4.09 -19.63 -5.03
C THR A 87 -3.48 -20.99 -5.40
N ASN A 88 -2.30 -21.31 -4.87
CA ASN A 88 -1.65 -22.61 -5.15
C ASN A 88 -2.42 -23.83 -4.61
N ILE A 89 -3.23 -23.69 -3.55
CA ILE A 89 -3.99 -24.81 -2.99
C ILE A 89 -5.23 -25.13 -3.84
N GLU A 90 -5.85 -24.13 -4.46
CA GLU A 90 -7.01 -24.32 -5.33
C GLU A 90 -6.64 -25.04 -6.63
N ASP A 91 -5.52 -24.66 -7.25
CA ASP A 91 -5.01 -25.29 -8.48
C ASP A 91 -4.60 -26.77 -8.31
N LEU A 92 -4.17 -27.13 -7.09
CA LEU A 92 -3.77 -28.50 -6.76
C LEU A 92 -4.98 -29.46 -6.70
N HIS A 93 -6.14 -28.98 -6.21
CA HIS A 93 -7.36 -29.80 -6.14
C HIS A 93 -8.01 -30.02 -7.51
N VAL A 94 -7.97 -29.02 -8.40
CA VAL A 94 -8.50 -29.14 -9.78
C VAL A 94 -7.66 -30.12 -10.60
N SER A 95 -6.33 -30.10 -10.44
CA SER A 95 -5.42 -31.00 -11.17
C SER A 95 -5.56 -32.48 -10.78
N GLN A 96 -5.96 -32.78 -9.54
CA GLN A 96 -6.22 -34.16 -9.10
C GLN A 96 -7.56 -34.71 -9.60
N ALA A 97 -8.51 -33.85 -9.99
CA ALA A 97 -9.83 -34.26 -10.48
C ALA A 97 -9.85 -34.62 -11.98
N VAL A 98 -8.83 -34.23 -12.75
CA VAL A 98 -8.77 -34.43 -14.23
C VAL A 98 -8.01 -35.71 -14.63
N ASN A 99 -7.36 -36.41 -13.69
CA ASN A 99 -6.71 -37.71 -13.95
C ASN A 99 -7.55 -38.89 -13.43
N ARG A 100 -8.75 -39.08 -14.00
CA ARG A 100 -9.53 -40.32 -13.87
C ARG A 100 -10.07 -40.77 -15.21
#